data_AF-A0A8T1ZXA3-F1
#
_entry.id   AF-A0A8T1ZXA3-F1
#
_cell.length_a   1.000
_cell.length_b   1.000
_cell.length_c   1.000
_cell.angle_alpha   90.00
_cell.angle_beta   90.00
_cell.angle_gamma   90.00
#
_symmetry.space_group_name_H-M   'P 1'
#
loop_
_entity.id
_entity.type
_entity.pdbx_description
1 polymer ?
#
loop_
_entity_poly.entity_id
_entity_poly.type
_entity_poly.pdbx_seq_one_letter_code
_entity_poly.pdbx_strand_id
1 'polypeptide(L)' 'MDTGIDEKRVIEMMMKELAGGIDGGWCPIKDIKDPCIDVIAKFAVSEFNKQSNSSLKFQTVVSGNMQVVCGINYQL' A
#
# COMPACT_ATOMS: atom_id res chain seq x y z
N MET A 1 -24.07 22.36 -5.92
CA MET A 1 -23.17 22.02 -4.80
C MET A 1 -22.28 20.90 -5.29
N ASP A 2 -21.27 21.23 -6.10
CA ASP A 2 -20.20 20.29 -6.35
C ASP A 2 -19.39 20.23 -5.06
N THR A 3 -19.46 19.11 -4.35
CA THR A 3 -18.51 18.79 -3.30
C THR A 3 -17.20 18.45 -3.97
N GLY A 4 -16.57 19.47 -4.56
CA GLY A 4 -15.21 19.45 -5.04
C GLY A 4 -14.31 19.30 -3.83
N ILE A 5 -14.08 18.06 -3.44
CA ILE A 5 -12.91 17.72 -2.65
C ILE A 5 -11.75 18.03 -3.59
N ASP A 6 -11.20 19.24 -3.46
CA ASP A 6 -10.07 19.73 -4.22
C ASP A 6 -8.97 18.65 -4.13
N GLU A 7 -8.51 18.14 -5.27
CA GLU A 7 -7.49 17.08 -5.33
C GLU A 7 -6.28 17.48 -4.48
N LYS A 8 -5.96 18.79 -4.45
CA LYS A 8 -4.96 19.37 -3.57
C LYS A 8 -5.23 19.14 -2.09
N ARG A 9 -6.49 19.20 -1.65
CA ARG A 9 -6.89 18.97 -0.25
C ARG A 9 -6.85 17.48 0.11
N VAL A 10 -7.17 16.58 -0.83
CA VAL A 10 -6.96 15.14 -0.63
C VAL A 10 -5.48 14.83 -0.51
N ILE A 11 -4.66 15.35 -1.42
CA ILE A 11 -3.22 15.20 -1.40
C ILE A 11 -2.65 15.81 -0.12
N GLU A 12 -3.05 17.02 0.27
CA GLU A 12 -2.57 17.68 1.49
C GLU A 12 -2.96 16.90 2.76
N MET A 13 -4.16 16.32 2.82
CA MET A 13 -4.55 15.44 3.93
C MET A 13 -3.74 14.15 3.96
N MET A 14 -3.47 13.54 2.80
CA MET A 14 -2.61 12.36 2.69
C MET A 14 -1.16 12.67 3.05
N MET A 15 -0.63 13.81 2.59
CA MET A 15 0.72 14.28 2.88
C MET A 15 0.88 14.70 4.35
N LYS A 16 -0.17 15.23 4.98
CA LYS A 16 -0.17 15.58 6.41
C LYS A 16 -0.14 14.36 7.33
N GLU A 17 -0.83 13.28 6.95
CA GLU A 17 -0.76 11.98 7.66
C GLU A 17 0.56 11.23 7.41
N LEU A 18 1.22 11.53 6.29
CA LEU A 18 2.53 11.05 5.90
C LEU A 18 3.68 11.97 6.33
N ALA A 19 3.43 13.12 6.95
CA ALA A 19 4.44 14.14 7.29
C ALA A 19 5.53 13.68 8.30
N GLY A 20 5.49 12.41 8.74
CA GLY A 20 6.62 11.74 9.42
C GLY A 20 7.57 10.97 8.48
N GLY A 21 7.27 10.94 7.19
CA GLY A 21 7.99 10.23 6.14
C GLY A 21 8.26 11.19 4.99
N ILE A 22 9.54 11.52 4.82
CA ILE A 22 10.07 12.33 3.72
C ILE A 22 9.52 11.76 2.40
N ASP A 23 8.99 12.60 1.52
CA ASP A 23 8.55 12.18 0.18
C ASP A 23 9.61 11.27 -0.47
N GLY A 24 9.22 10.06 -0.86
CA GLY A 24 10.13 9.03 -1.38
C GLY A 24 10.79 8.11 -0.35
N GLY A 25 10.51 8.24 0.95
CA GLY A 25 10.96 7.33 2.00
C GLY A 25 10.03 6.13 2.20
N TRP A 26 10.59 4.95 2.52
CA TRP A 26 9.81 3.83 3.03
C TRP A 26 9.33 4.12 4.45
N CYS A 27 8.04 3.96 4.68
CA CYS A 27 7.39 4.14 5.98
C CYS A 27 6.66 2.85 6.38
N PRO A 28 6.64 2.49 7.67
CA PRO A 28 5.90 1.30 8.12
C PRO A 28 4.41 1.45 7.86
N ILE A 29 3.77 0.35 7.42
CA ILE A 29 2.31 0.27 7.30
C ILE A 29 1.73 0.25 8.71
N LYS A 30 0.93 1.29 9.04
CA LYS A 30 0.38 1.47 10.39
C LYS A 30 -0.64 0.38 10.75
N ASP A 31 -1.53 0.05 9.82
CA ASP A 31 -2.53 -0.99 10.00
C ASP A 31 -2.32 -2.13 9.00
N ILE A 32 -1.60 -3.17 9.44
CA ILE A 32 -1.35 -4.36 8.62
C ILE A 32 -2.62 -5.20 8.41
N LYS A 33 -3.67 -4.97 9.21
CA LYS A 33 -4.95 -5.68 9.11
C LYS A 33 -5.93 -5.00 8.17
N ASP A 34 -5.54 -3.89 7.55
CA ASP A 34 -6.33 -3.24 6.51
C ASP A 34 -6.62 -4.27 5.38
N PRO A 35 -7.90 -4.50 5.01
CA PRO A 35 -8.27 -5.46 3.97
C PRO A 35 -7.56 -5.23 2.62
N CYS A 36 -7.17 -3.98 2.31
CA CYS A 36 -6.41 -3.64 1.11
C CYS A 36 -5.04 -4.34 1.07
N ILE A 37 -4.34 -4.41 2.21
CA ILE A 37 -3.05 -5.08 2.33
C ILE A 37 -3.17 -6.57 2.02
N ASP A 38 -4.24 -7.18 2.51
CA ASP A 38 -4.58 -8.58 2.27
C ASP A 38 -4.85 -8.86 0.78
N VAL A 39 -5.52 -7.95 0.09
CA VAL A 39 -5.78 -8.02 -1.36
C VAL A 39 -4.46 -7.92 -2.15
N ILE A 40 -3.61 -6.95 -1.80
CA ILE A 40 -2.30 -6.75 -2.47
C ILE A 40 -1.41 -7.99 -2.28
N ALA A 41 -1.34 -8.54 -1.08
CA ALA A 41 -0.51 -9.72 -0.80
C ALA A 41 -1.02 -10.98 -1.50
N LYS A 42 -2.35 -11.20 -1.53
CA LYS A 42 -2.96 -12.31 -2.28
C LYS A 42 -2.68 -12.18 -3.78
N PHE A 43 -2.75 -10.97 -4.31
CA PHE A 43 -2.39 -10.69 -5.70
C PHE A 43 -0.92 -11.04 -5.97
N ALA A 44 0.01 -10.58 -5.12
CA ALA A 44 1.44 -10.87 -5.26
C ALA A 44 1.75 -12.38 -5.24
N VAL A 45 1.17 -13.14 -4.30
CA VAL A 45 1.33 -14.60 -4.23
C VAL A 45 0.74 -15.29 -5.47
N SER A 46 -0.41 -14.83 -5.95
CA SER A 46 -1.05 -15.37 -7.16
C SER A 46 -0.19 -15.16 -8.40
N GLU A 47 0.31 -13.94 -8.63
CA GLU A 47 1.19 -13.63 -9.76
C GLU A 47 2.53 -14.36 -9.67
N PHE A 48 3.12 -14.45 -8.47
CA PHE A 48 4.33 -15.23 -8.26
C PHE A 48 4.13 -16.71 -8.63
N ASN A 49 3.02 -17.33 -8.19
CA ASN A 49 2.71 -18.72 -8.53
C ASN A 49 2.60 -18.93 -10.04
N LYS A 50 1.92 -18.01 -10.76
CA LYS A 50 1.81 -18.06 -12.23
C LYS A 50 3.17 -17.97 -12.93
N GLN A 51 4.03 -17.06 -12.48
CA GLN A 51 5.32 -16.79 -13.12
C GLN A 51 6.37 -17.87 -12.81
N SER A 52 6.33 -18.44 -11.60
CA SER A 52 7.34 -19.40 -11.12
C SER A 52 6.90 -20.87 -11.22
N ASN A 53 5.69 -21.14 -11.71
CA ASN A 53 5.06 -22.46 -11.68
C ASN A 53 5.04 -23.07 -10.26
N SER A 54 4.77 -22.22 -9.25
CA SER A 54 4.70 -22.58 -7.83
C SER A 54 3.24 -22.72 -7.36
N SER A 55 3.05 -23.21 -6.13
CA SER A 55 1.72 -23.39 -5.50
C SER A 55 1.66 -22.89 -4.06
N LEU A 56 2.25 -21.71 -3.80
CA LEU A 56 2.20 -21.07 -2.49
C LEU A 56 0.76 -20.71 -2.09
N LYS A 57 0.43 -20.93 -0.82
CA LYS A 57 -0.85 -20.54 -0.21
C LYS A 57 -0.62 -19.34 0.70
N PHE A 58 -1.27 -18.23 0.38
CA PHE A 58 -1.27 -17.05 1.25
C PHE A 58 -1.94 -17.37 2.60
N GLN A 59 -1.31 -16.94 3.70
CA GLN A 59 -1.89 -16.99 5.05
C GLN A 59 -2.25 -15.60 5.56
N THR A 60 -1.25 -14.75 5.78
CA THR A 60 -1.41 -13.42 6.34
C THR A 60 -0.16 -12.57 6.08
N VAL A 61 -0.30 -11.25 6.14
CA VAL A 61 0.83 -10.31 6.17
C VAL A 61 1.20 -10.04 7.62
N VAL A 62 2.49 -10.15 7.96
CA VAL A 62 2.97 -9.99 9.35
C VAL A 62 3.45 -8.55 9.60
N SER A 63 4.03 -7.91 8.59
CA SER A 63 4.57 -6.55 8.65
C SER A 63 4.76 -6.03 7.24
N GLY A 64 4.91 -4.71 7.07
CA GLY A 64 5.33 -4.18 5.79
C GLY A 64 5.62 -2.69 5.82
N ASN A 65 6.20 -2.19 4.73
CA ASN A 65 6.43 -0.78 4.50
C ASN A 65 5.70 -0.34 3.23
N MET A 66 5.35 0.94 3.17
CA MET A 66 4.82 1.61 1.99
C MET A 66 5.70 2.81 1.64
N GLN A 67 5.72 3.17 0.37
CA GLN A 67 6.42 4.35 -0.12
C GLN A 67 5.54 5.05 -1.15
N VAL A 68 5.35 6.35 -0.98
CA VAL A 68 4.61 7.18 -1.95
C VAL A 68 5.59 7.69 -3.01
N VAL A 69 5.24 7.46 -4.27
CA VAL A 69 5.95 7.88 -5.49
C VAL A 69 4.92 8.47 -6.48
N CYS A 70 5.08 8.29 -7.79
CA CYS A 70 3.97 8.43 -8.75
C CYS A 70 3.04 7.20 -8.67
N GLY A 71 2.45 6.98 -7.48
CA GLY A 71 1.79 5.73 -7.07
C GLY A 71 2.20 5.31 -5.66
N ILE A 72 1.92 4.06 -5.29
CA ILE A 72 2.31 3.50 -3.98
C ILE A 72 3.05 2.18 -4.20
N ASN A 73 4.26 2.07 -3.65
CA ASN A 73 4.96 0.80 -3.53
C ASN A 73 4.66 0.16 -2.18
N TYR A 74 4.55 -1.17 -2.16
CA TYR A 74 4.35 -1.96 -0.95
C TYR A 74 5.46 -3.00 -0.83
N GLN A 75 6.00 -3.14 0.38
CA GLN A 75 6.95 -4.18 0.76
C GLN A 75 6.33 -4.96 1.92
N LEU A 76 5.70 -6.09 1.60
CA LEU A 76 4.90 -6.93 2.50
C LEU A 76 5.62 -8.24 2.88
#